data_AF-A0A9W8Z810-F1
#
_entry.id   AF-A0A9W8Z810-F1
#
_cell.length_a   1.000
_cell.length_b   1.000
_cell.length_c   1.000
_cell.angle_alpha   90.00
_cell.angle_beta   90.00
_cell.angle_gamma   90.00
#
_symmetry.space_group_name_H-M   'P 1'
#
loop_
_entity.id
_entity.type
_entity.pdbx_description
1 polymer ?
#
loop_
_entity_poly.entity_id
_entity_poly.type
_entity_poly.pdbx_seq_one_letter_code
_entity_poly.pdbx_strand_id
1 'polypeptide(L)'
;MAEPKRRTYPTKPTFVDSAPPNTIPFPKQANMTVPEILAFFPNSINCADVVYRMVSNGGTRKTIHAITNTYRNFETEWSANCCGETMYRTMDTAGYTDWTITKHDLWHNKGDDAVDLTRMVQYCVQNAEDGWRYPKDYEELLDLLGAPAEVREPNTDGAVFRRWEDRKAPPPTPRPTPPPAGVGPVSSRTQARKRISGPRRKSATKRRSRKVSPGQGSLFQQAPVRKTESATAAIAVAAEAISVPQNRTGTPYDRGLAEYAPPPPSSAVTRPLLLSTVAQLLEAEGFAGVNDPYSAYAFGGPRRTPPFRDLEQIELPHQWDISGWAENLRWAFEQRVLFAKENPEALKWTESPEHMAYIERVRTQREWASDELLEQVAKDD
;
A
#
# COMPACT_ATOMS: atom_id res chain seq x y z
N MET A 1 -3.43 38.49 -30.74
CA MET A 1 -4.67 37.82 -30.27
C MET A 1 -4.66 37.84 -28.76
N ALA A 2 -5.75 38.27 -28.11
CA ALA A 2 -5.80 38.37 -26.66
C ALA A 2 -5.92 36.96 -26.03
N GLU A 3 -4.99 36.62 -25.16
CA GLU A 3 -4.99 35.38 -24.40
C GLU A 3 -6.25 35.34 -23.52
N PRO A 4 -7.07 34.27 -23.58
CA PRO A 4 -8.31 34.22 -22.81
C PRO A 4 -7.97 34.19 -21.32
N LYS A 5 -8.37 35.24 -20.59
CA LYS A 5 -8.27 35.31 -19.12
C LYS A 5 -8.89 34.05 -18.50
N ARG A 6 -8.06 33.12 -18.03
CA ARG A 6 -8.51 31.99 -17.21
C ARG A 6 -9.10 32.57 -15.93
N ARG A 7 -10.36 32.21 -15.62
CA ARG A 7 -10.99 32.53 -14.34
C ARG A 7 -10.26 31.76 -13.25
N THR A 8 -9.39 32.43 -12.51
CA THR A 8 -8.83 31.91 -11.26
C THR A 8 -9.87 32.08 -10.17
N TYR A 9 -10.47 30.97 -9.75
CA TYR A 9 -11.27 30.95 -8.53
C TYR A 9 -10.31 30.90 -7.33
N PRO A 10 -10.52 31.71 -6.28
CA PRO A 10 -9.73 31.59 -5.06
C PRO A 10 -9.91 30.17 -4.51
N THR A 11 -8.82 29.42 -4.44
CA THR A 11 -8.78 28.09 -3.83
C THR A 11 -8.96 28.25 -2.33
N LYS A 12 -10.21 28.21 -1.86
CA LYS A 12 -10.45 27.97 -0.44
C LYS A 12 -9.80 26.62 -0.10
N PRO A 13 -9.07 26.50 1.02
CA PRO A 13 -8.64 25.20 1.51
C PRO A 13 -9.87 24.31 1.56
N THR A 14 -9.82 23.20 0.82
CA THR A 14 -10.97 22.32 0.59
C THR A 14 -11.32 21.52 1.86
N PHE A 15 -10.48 21.61 2.88
CA PHE A 15 -10.53 20.84 4.11
C PHE A 15 -10.45 21.76 5.33
N VAL A 16 -11.17 21.38 6.37
CA VAL A 16 -11.24 22.07 7.67
C VAL A 16 -9.88 22.00 8.37
N ASP A 17 -9.58 22.93 9.29
CA ASP A 17 -8.32 22.96 10.06
C ASP A 17 -8.07 21.68 10.89
N SER A 18 -9.09 20.83 11.09
CA SER A 18 -8.99 19.53 11.75
C SER A 18 -8.58 18.38 10.83
N ALA A 19 -8.38 18.63 9.53
CA ALA A 19 -7.94 17.60 8.60
C ALA A 19 -6.48 17.18 8.88
N PRO A 20 -6.15 15.89 8.73
CA PRO A 20 -4.77 15.44 8.88
C PRO A 20 -3.84 16.21 7.91
N PRO A 21 -2.62 16.60 8.34
CA PRO A 21 -1.69 17.36 7.50
C PRO A 21 -1.41 16.67 6.16
N ASN A 22 -1.19 17.47 5.12
CA ASN A 22 -0.91 16.98 3.76
C ASN A 22 0.45 16.25 3.62
N THR A 23 1.28 16.32 4.65
CA THR A 23 2.60 15.69 4.73
C THR A 23 2.60 14.34 5.44
N ILE A 24 1.44 13.79 5.81
CA ILE A 24 1.39 12.46 6.43
C ILE A 24 1.89 11.43 5.41
N PRO A 25 2.99 10.70 5.71
CA PRO A 25 3.51 9.69 4.81
C PRO A 25 2.53 8.53 4.70
N PHE A 26 2.45 7.91 3.52
CA PHE A 26 1.77 6.63 3.39
C PHE A 26 2.50 5.58 4.24
N PRO A 27 1.77 4.79 5.05
CA PRO A 27 2.36 3.65 5.75
C PRO A 27 2.94 2.66 4.74
N LYS A 28 4.16 2.17 4.99
CA LYS A 28 4.91 1.33 4.04
C LYS A 28 4.29 -0.04 3.77
N GLN A 29 3.43 -0.52 4.67
CA GLN A 29 2.83 -1.86 4.65
C GLN A 29 1.35 -1.84 5.05
N ALA A 30 0.60 -0.80 4.68
CA ALA A 30 -0.83 -0.80 4.97
C ALA A 30 -1.64 -1.38 3.81
N ASN A 31 -2.39 -2.44 4.11
CA ASN A 31 -3.52 -2.87 3.31
C ASN A 31 -4.69 -1.92 3.58
N MET A 32 -4.70 -0.79 2.87
CA MET A 32 -5.77 0.20 3.00
C MET A 32 -6.82 0.01 1.92
N THR A 33 -8.07 -0.03 2.35
CA THR A 33 -9.21 0.01 1.45
C THR A 33 -9.39 1.42 0.87
N VAL A 34 -10.06 1.52 -0.29
CA VAL A 34 -10.41 2.81 -0.92
C VAL A 34 -11.15 3.76 0.04
N PRO A 35 -12.15 3.30 0.84
CA PRO A 35 -12.76 4.13 1.86
C PRO A 35 -11.79 4.69 2.90
N GLU A 36 -10.82 3.91 3.36
CA GLU A 36 -9.83 4.37 4.34
C GLU A 36 -8.85 5.38 3.73
N ILE A 37 -8.39 5.15 2.50
CA ILE A 37 -7.58 6.13 1.76
C ILE A 37 -8.36 7.45 1.61
N LEU A 38 -9.63 7.35 1.21
CA LEU A 38 -10.51 8.51 1.06
C LEU A 38 -10.98 9.09 2.39
N ALA A 39 -10.88 8.42 3.52
CA ALA A 39 -11.24 8.99 4.82
C ALA A 39 -10.05 9.71 5.44
N PHE A 40 -8.91 9.02 5.53
CA PHE A 40 -7.75 9.44 6.31
C PHE A 40 -6.74 10.29 5.53
N PHE A 41 -6.72 10.19 4.19
CA PHE A 41 -5.77 10.93 3.35
C PHE A 41 -6.50 11.99 2.53
N PRO A 42 -6.67 13.22 3.06
CA PRO A 42 -7.46 14.27 2.41
C PRO A 42 -7.05 14.57 0.96
N ASN A 43 -5.74 14.50 0.71
CA ASN A 43 -5.12 14.81 -0.57
C ASN A 43 -4.92 13.59 -1.48
N SER A 44 -5.44 12.42 -1.12
CA SER A 44 -5.36 11.23 -2.00
C SER A 44 -5.97 11.48 -3.38
N ILE A 45 -7.05 12.25 -3.45
CA ILE A 45 -7.68 12.70 -4.72
C ILE A 45 -6.85 13.70 -5.52
N ASN A 46 -5.82 14.30 -4.91
CA ASN A 46 -4.83 15.16 -5.56
C ASN A 46 -3.59 14.38 -6.03
N CYS A 47 -3.61 13.04 -5.90
CA CYS A 47 -2.59 12.15 -6.44
C CYS A 47 -3.14 11.42 -7.67
N ALA A 48 -2.52 11.64 -8.83
CA ALA A 48 -2.97 11.06 -10.09
C ALA A 48 -2.97 9.53 -10.06
N ASP A 49 -1.96 8.90 -9.44
CA ASP A 49 -1.88 7.43 -9.34
C ASP A 49 -3.04 6.85 -8.53
N VAL A 50 -3.44 7.52 -7.45
CA VAL A 50 -4.57 7.10 -6.63
C VAL A 50 -5.88 7.24 -7.39
N VAL A 51 -6.08 8.39 -8.06
CA VAL A 51 -7.27 8.61 -8.90
C VAL A 51 -7.33 7.58 -10.02
N TYR A 52 -6.22 7.35 -10.71
CA TYR A 52 -6.11 6.39 -11.80
C TYR A 52 -6.46 4.98 -11.34
N ARG A 53 -5.86 4.51 -10.23
CA ARG A 53 -6.14 3.18 -9.65
C ARG A 53 -7.59 3.06 -9.20
N MET A 54 -8.14 4.07 -8.52
CA MET A 54 -9.55 4.04 -8.08
C MET A 54 -10.50 3.90 -9.27
N VAL A 55 -10.29 4.66 -10.34
CA VAL A 55 -11.14 4.60 -11.53
C VAL A 55 -10.95 3.29 -12.30
N SER A 56 -9.72 2.78 -12.38
CA SER A 56 -9.43 1.47 -12.99
C SER A 56 -10.16 0.32 -12.30
N ASN A 57 -10.43 0.46 -11.00
CA ASN A 57 -11.15 -0.51 -10.18
C ASN A 57 -12.66 -0.19 -10.07
N GLY A 58 -13.24 0.48 -11.08
CA GLY A 58 -14.69 0.79 -11.13
C GLY A 58 -15.13 1.98 -10.29
N GLY A 59 -14.18 2.76 -9.75
CA GLY A 59 -14.47 3.98 -9.01
C GLY A 59 -15.14 5.03 -9.89
N THR A 60 -16.37 5.42 -9.54
CA THR A 60 -17.06 6.53 -10.21
C THR A 60 -16.96 7.81 -9.39
N ARG A 61 -17.14 8.97 -10.05
CA ARG A 61 -17.28 10.26 -9.37
C ARG A 61 -18.34 10.24 -8.27
N LYS A 62 -19.48 9.57 -8.51
CA LYS A 62 -20.58 9.49 -7.55
C LYS A 62 -20.17 8.64 -6.34
N THR A 63 -19.47 7.53 -6.57
CA THR A 63 -19.00 6.62 -5.53
C THR A 63 -17.94 7.29 -4.65
N ILE A 64 -16.90 7.89 -5.26
CA ILE A 64 -15.82 8.59 -4.54
C ILE A 64 -16.40 9.73 -3.71
N HIS A 65 -17.26 10.57 -4.29
CA HIS A 65 -17.99 11.62 -3.58
C HIS A 65 -18.80 11.08 -2.38
N ALA A 66 -19.57 10.01 -2.58
CA ALA A 66 -20.40 9.44 -1.52
C ALA A 66 -19.55 8.90 -0.36
N ILE A 67 -18.45 8.19 -0.65
CA ILE A 67 -17.50 7.70 0.37
C ILE A 67 -16.93 8.89 1.14
N THR A 68 -16.39 9.89 0.43
CA THR A 68 -15.76 11.06 1.06
C THR A 68 -16.73 11.80 1.97
N ASN A 69 -17.97 12.08 1.55
CA ASN A 69 -18.97 12.76 2.39
C ASN A 69 -19.53 11.87 3.52
N THR A 70 -19.44 10.55 3.41
CA THR A 70 -19.89 9.63 4.46
C THR A 70 -18.89 9.56 5.60
N TYR A 71 -17.60 9.42 5.28
CA TYR A 71 -16.56 9.17 6.27
C TYR A 71 -15.85 10.44 6.76
N ARG A 72 -15.95 11.55 6.01
CA ARG A 72 -15.39 12.83 6.45
C ARG A 72 -16.46 13.76 6.99
N ASN A 73 -16.14 14.40 8.11
CA ASN A 73 -17.00 15.42 8.69
C ASN A 73 -16.68 16.78 8.04
N PHE A 74 -17.46 17.18 7.05
CA PHE A 74 -17.34 18.51 6.43
C PHE A 74 -18.35 19.48 7.05
N GLU A 75 -17.95 20.75 7.24
CA GLU A 75 -18.89 21.82 7.58
C GLU A 75 -19.92 22.07 6.48
N THR A 76 -19.51 21.83 5.23
CA THR A 76 -20.34 21.93 4.04
C THR A 76 -20.09 20.72 3.16
N GLU A 77 -21.17 20.04 2.73
CA GLU A 77 -21.08 18.87 1.86
C GLU A 77 -20.23 19.18 0.62
N TRP A 78 -19.21 18.34 0.36
CA TRP A 78 -18.36 18.51 -0.80
C TRP A 78 -19.12 18.06 -2.04
N SER A 79 -19.43 18.96 -2.96
CA SER A 79 -20.31 18.61 -4.09
C SER A 79 -19.67 17.63 -5.08
N ALA A 80 -20.47 16.78 -5.70
CA ALA A 80 -20.00 15.83 -6.71
C ALA A 80 -19.30 16.51 -7.90
N ASN A 81 -19.69 17.73 -8.25
CA ASN A 81 -19.03 18.52 -9.28
C ASN A 81 -17.62 18.95 -8.85
N CYS A 82 -17.45 19.43 -7.61
CA CYS A 82 -16.14 19.76 -7.06
C CYS A 82 -15.22 18.53 -7.00
N CYS A 83 -15.77 17.37 -6.63
CA CYS A 83 -15.05 16.09 -6.65
C CYS A 83 -14.54 15.75 -8.05
N GLY A 84 -15.41 15.81 -9.06
CA GLY A 84 -15.03 15.60 -10.46
C GLY A 84 -13.96 16.57 -10.94
N GLU A 85 -14.14 17.87 -10.70
CA GLU A 85 -13.20 18.90 -11.11
C GLU A 85 -11.82 18.70 -10.48
N THR A 86 -11.76 18.30 -9.21
CA THR A 86 -10.50 18.02 -8.51
C THR A 86 -9.76 16.85 -9.15
N MET A 87 -10.45 15.75 -9.45
CA MET A 87 -9.85 14.60 -10.13
C MET A 87 -9.38 14.97 -11.54
N TYR A 88 -10.19 15.70 -12.32
CA TYR A 88 -9.79 16.11 -13.68
C TYR A 88 -8.57 17.01 -13.67
N ARG A 89 -8.53 17.99 -12.75
CA ARG A 89 -7.37 18.88 -12.59
C ARG A 89 -6.12 18.10 -12.17
N THR A 90 -6.28 17.14 -11.27
CA THR A 90 -5.18 16.27 -10.81
C THR A 90 -4.58 15.46 -11.95
N MET A 91 -5.43 14.81 -12.74
CA MET A 91 -5.00 14.02 -13.90
C MET A 91 -4.37 14.90 -14.98
N ASP A 92 -4.96 16.06 -15.29
CA ASP A 92 -4.41 17.03 -16.24
C ASP A 92 -3.02 17.54 -15.80
N THR A 93 -2.85 17.84 -14.51
CA THR A 93 -1.56 18.28 -13.93
C THR A 93 -0.49 17.20 -14.04
N ALA A 94 -0.88 15.92 -14.01
CA ALA A 94 0.01 14.78 -14.18
C ALA A 94 0.27 14.40 -15.65
N GLY A 95 -0.20 15.19 -16.62
CA GLY A 95 0.02 14.97 -18.04
C GLY A 95 -1.04 14.11 -18.74
N TYR A 96 -2.10 13.69 -18.04
CA TYR A 96 -3.23 13.00 -18.63
C TYR A 96 -4.21 14.00 -19.27
N THR A 97 -3.76 14.69 -20.31
CA THR A 97 -4.55 15.72 -21.02
C THR A 97 -5.80 15.12 -21.65
N ASP A 98 -6.94 15.83 -21.58
CA ASP A 98 -8.26 15.37 -22.06
C ASP A 98 -8.79 14.10 -21.38
N TRP A 99 -8.18 13.70 -20.26
CA TRP A 99 -8.66 12.59 -19.46
C TRP A 99 -9.98 12.93 -18.78
N THR A 100 -10.92 11.99 -18.87
CA THR A 100 -12.16 12.00 -18.10
C THR A 100 -12.41 10.58 -17.61
N ILE A 101 -13.20 10.44 -16.54
CA ILE A 101 -13.61 9.11 -16.04
C ILE A 101 -14.27 8.29 -17.17
N THR A 102 -15.08 8.93 -18.01
CA THR A 102 -15.72 8.26 -19.17
C THR A 102 -14.78 7.87 -20.29
N LYS A 103 -13.60 8.49 -20.38
CA LYS A 103 -12.58 8.16 -21.37
C LYS A 103 -11.50 7.26 -20.79
N HIS A 104 -11.53 6.95 -19.49
CA HIS A 104 -10.47 6.22 -18.80
C HIS A 104 -10.15 4.87 -19.48
N ASP A 105 -11.18 4.11 -19.88
CA ASP A 105 -10.98 2.82 -20.56
C ASP A 105 -10.27 2.96 -21.92
N LEU A 106 -10.45 4.10 -22.61
CA LEU A 106 -9.74 4.38 -23.86
C LEU A 106 -8.23 4.59 -23.66
N TRP A 107 -7.80 4.84 -22.42
CA TRP A 107 -6.37 4.93 -22.07
C TRP A 107 -5.75 3.54 -21.88
N HIS A 108 -6.53 2.55 -21.44
CA HIS A 108 -6.08 1.15 -21.33
C HIS A 108 -6.01 0.45 -22.69
N ASN A 109 -6.89 0.82 -23.61
CA ASN A 109 -7.01 0.16 -24.93
C ASN A 109 -5.96 0.58 -25.97
N LYS A 110 -4.88 1.30 -25.58
CA LYS A 110 -3.91 1.88 -26.55
C LYS A 110 -2.48 1.36 -26.44
N GLY A 111 -2.21 0.31 -25.66
CA GLY A 111 -0.91 -0.37 -25.64
C GLY A 111 -1.08 -1.86 -25.39
N ASP A 112 -0.24 -2.69 -26.01
CA ASP A 112 -0.06 -4.12 -25.71
C ASP A 112 0.58 -4.33 -24.31
N ASP A 113 0.37 -3.40 -23.38
CA ASP A 113 1.17 -3.28 -22.16
C ASP A 113 0.70 -4.28 -21.08
N ALA A 114 -0.49 -4.87 -21.25
CA ALA A 114 -1.06 -5.87 -20.37
C ALA A 114 -1.47 -7.11 -21.17
N VAL A 115 -0.49 -7.81 -21.74
CA VAL A 115 -0.69 -8.82 -22.79
C VAL A 115 -1.77 -9.84 -22.45
N ASP A 116 -1.69 -10.50 -21.30
CA ASP A 116 -2.67 -11.52 -20.93
C ASP A 116 -3.93 -10.94 -20.28
N LEU A 117 -3.79 -9.88 -19.48
CA LEU A 117 -4.93 -9.18 -18.88
C LEU A 117 -5.91 -8.69 -19.95
N THR A 118 -5.40 -8.00 -20.97
CA THR A 118 -6.20 -7.44 -22.05
C THR A 118 -6.86 -8.55 -22.87
N ARG A 119 -6.15 -9.65 -23.14
CA ARG A 119 -6.72 -10.82 -23.84
C ARG A 119 -7.84 -11.47 -23.04
N MET A 120 -7.66 -11.67 -21.73
CA MET A 120 -8.67 -12.25 -20.85
C MET A 120 -9.91 -11.38 -20.71
N VAL A 121 -9.73 -10.07 -20.47
CA VAL A 121 -10.85 -9.14 -20.37
C VAL A 121 -11.61 -9.05 -21.69
N GLN A 122 -10.90 -8.97 -22.82
CA GLN A 122 -11.55 -9.00 -24.15
C GLN A 122 -12.31 -10.30 -24.38
N TYR A 123 -11.74 -11.44 -23.99
CA TYR A 123 -12.39 -12.74 -24.12
C TYR A 123 -13.69 -12.80 -23.29
N CYS A 124 -13.67 -12.37 -22.02
CA CYS A 124 -14.86 -12.31 -21.18
C CYS A 124 -15.94 -11.39 -21.75
N VAL A 125 -15.55 -10.27 -22.37
CA VAL A 125 -16.50 -9.33 -22.99
C VAL A 125 -17.11 -9.90 -24.27
N GLN A 126 -16.33 -10.61 -25.07
CA GLN A 126 -16.80 -11.21 -26.33
C GLN A 126 -17.62 -12.47 -26.14
N ASN A 127 -17.39 -13.20 -25.03
CA ASN A 127 -18.05 -14.47 -24.72
C ASN A 127 -18.84 -14.36 -23.41
N ALA A 128 -19.67 -13.31 -23.29
CA ALA A 128 -20.37 -12.98 -22.06
C ALA A 128 -21.42 -14.04 -21.67
N GLU A 129 -21.96 -14.77 -22.64
CA GLU A 129 -22.89 -15.90 -22.45
C GLU A 129 -22.25 -17.14 -21.82
N ASP A 130 -20.94 -17.34 -21.99
CA ASP A 130 -20.22 -18.53 -21.52
C ASP A 130 -19.92 -18.48 -20.01
N GLY A 131 -20.21 -17.35 -19.36
CA GLY A 131 -20.10 -17.21 -17.91
C GLY A 131 -18.69 -16.94 -17.39
N TRP A 132 -17.69 -16.75 -18.26
CA TRP A 132 -16.33 -16.40 -17.89
C TRP A 132 -16.26 -15.08 -17.08
N ARG A 133 -15.51 -15.10 -15.98
CA ARG A 133 -15.38 -14.00 -15.03
C ARG A 133 -13.91 -13.80 -14.66
N TYR A 134 -13.25 -12.81 -15.23
CA TYR A 134 -12.00 -12.30 -14.69
C TYR A 134 -12.26 -11.48 -13.39
N PRO A 135 -11.42 -11.59 -12.34
CA PRO A 135 -10.21 -12.42 -12.21
C PRO A 135 -10.45 -13.84 -11.68
N LYS A 136 -11.71 -14.26 -11.52
CA LYS A 136 -12.08 -15.52 -10.85
C LYS A 136 -11.61 -16.76 -11.62
N ASP A 137 -11.73 -16.74 -12.94
CA ASP A 137 -11.41 -17.88 -13.82
C ASP A 137 -10.07 -17.64 -14.55
N TYR A 138 -9.08 -17.11 -13.84
CA TYR A 138 -7.82 -16.64 -14.43
C TYR A 138 -7.05 -17.76 -15.14
N GLU A 139 -6.78 -18.86 -14.43
CA GLU A 139 -5.99 -19.98 -14.94
C GLU A 139 -6.69 -20.67 -16.12
N GLU A 140 -8.01 -20.87 -16.01
CA GLU A 140 -8.80 -21.48 -17.07
C GLU A 140 -8.86 -20.60 -18.33
N LEU A 141 -8.95 -19.28 -18.17
CA LEU A 141 -8.87 -18.33 -19.28
C LEU A 141 -7.46 -18.31 -19.91
N LEU A 142 -6.41 -18.46 -19.10
CA LEU A 142 -5.03 -18.48 -19.56
C LEU A 142 -4.74 -19.72 -20.41
N ASP A 143 -5.19 -20.88 -19.94
CA ASP A 143 -5.11 -22.15 -20.68
C ASP A 143 -5.92 -22.10 -21.98
N LEU A 144 -7.15 -21.58 -21.90
CA LEU A 144 -8.04 -21.43 -23.06
C LEU A 144 -7.45 -20.51 -24.14
N LEU A 145 -6.76 -19.45 -23.71
CA LEU A 145 -6.10 -18.50 -24.60
C LEU A 145 -4.73 -18.98 -25.11
N GLY A 146 -4.29 -20.19 -24.74
CA GLY A 146 -3.06 -20.78 -25.27
C GLY A 146 -1.80 -20.40 -24.48
N ALA A 147 -1.90 -20.41 -23.14
CA ALA A 147 -0.85 -20.12 -22.18
C ALA A 147 -0.46 -18.61 -22.10
N PRO A 148 0.34 -18.22 -21.08
CA PRO A 148 0.85 -16.86 -20.96
C PRO A 148 1.51 -16.43 -22.25
N ALA A 149 1.16 -15.24 -22.74
CA ALA A 149 1.84 -14.68 -23.88
C ALA A 149 3.31 -14.45 -23.53
N GLU A 150 4.19 -14.81 -24.47
CA GLU A 150 5.62 -14.52 -24.33
C GLU A 150 5.83 -13.01 -24.13
N VAL A 151 6.44 -12.65 -23.01
CA VAL A 151 6.81 -11.26 -22.70
C VAL A 151 7.85 -10.82 -23.73
N ARG A 152 7.45 -9.95 -24.67
CA ARG A 152 8.39 -9.38 -25.64
C ARG A 152 9.08 -8.17 -25.03
N GLU A 153 10.22 -7.77 -25.58
CA GLU A 153 10.96 -6.58 -25.14
C GLU A 153 10.06 -5.32 -25.01
N PRO A 154 9.09 -5.06 -25.90
CA PRO A 154 8.11 -3.98 -25.73
C PRO A 154 7.22 -4.09 -24.49
N ASN A 155 6.99 -5.29 -23.95
CA ASN A 155 6.13 -5.51 -22.79
C ASN A 155 6.86 -5.35 -21.46
N THR A 156 8.18 -5.12 -21.50
CA THR A 156 8.96 -4.81 -20.29
C THR A 156 8.61 -3.42 -19.78
N ASP A 157 8.58 -3.26 -18.46
CA ASP A 157 8.32 -1.95 -17.81
C ASP A 157 9.24 -0.85 -18.36
N GLY A 158 10.52 -1.16 -18.59
CA GLY A 158 11.48 -0.22 -19.16
C GLY A 158 11.20 0.18 -20.62
N ALA A 159 10.57 -0.68 -21.43
CA ALA A 159 10.14 -0.33 -22.78
C ALA A 159 8.80 0.42 -22.78
N VAL A 160 7.89 0.08 -21.85
CA VAL A 160 6.66 0.83 -21.59
C VAL A 160 7.02 2.27 -21.24
N PHE A 161 7.89 2.50 -20.26
CA PHE A 161 8.29 3.86 -19.87
C PHE A 161 8.93 4.65 -21.02
N ARG A 162 9.84 4.04 -21.80
CA ARG A 162 10.46 4.68 -22.97
C ARG A 162 9.45 5.09 -24.05
N ARG A 163 8.43 4.26 -24.34
CA ARG A 163 7.34 4.62 -25.27
C ARG A 163 6.59 5.87 -24.83
N TRP A 164 6.48 6.10 -23.53
CA TRP A 164 5.74 7.22 -22.96
C TRP A 164 6.61 8.48 -22.82
N GLU A 165 7.93 8.34 -22.61
CA GLU A 165 8.88 9.46 -22.62
C GLU A 165 9.00 10.13 -24.00
N ASP A 166 8.91 9.35 -25.09
CA ASP A 166 9.07 9.84 -26.46
C ASP A 166 7.78 10.40 -27.10
N ARG A 167 6.62 10.23 -26.45
CA ARG A 167 5.33 10.74 -26.98
C ARG A 167 5.21 12.25 -26.76
N LYS A 168 5.38 13.02 -27.84
CA LYS A 168 4.93 14.43 -27.87
C LYS A 168 3.41 14.47 -27.70
N ALA A 169 2.94 15.31 -26.78
CA ALA A 169 1.52 15.54 -26.57
C ALA A 169 0.83 15.86 -27.92
N PRO A 170 -0.36 15.29 -28.18
CA PRO A 170 -1.08 15.61 -29.42
C PRO A 170 -1.33 17.11 -29.49
N PRO A 171 -1.32 17.71 -30.70
CA PRO A 171 -1.61 19.12 -30.85
C PRO A 171 -3.00 19.41 -30.24
N PRO A 172 -3.15 20.52 -29.50
CA PRO A 172 -4.40 20.83 -28.83
C PRO A 172 -5.55 20.80 -29.84
N THR A 173 -6.62 20.08 -29.49
CA THR A 173 -7.79 20.00 -30.36
C THR A 173 -8.30 21.41 -30.65
N PRO A 174 -8.61 21.74 -31.93
CA PRO A 174 -9.08 23.06 -32.29
C PRO A 174 -10.36 23.34 -31.50
N ARG A 175 -10.28 24.40 -30.68
CA ARG A 175 -11.37 24.84 -29.81
C ARG A 175 -12.64 24.99 -30.66
N PRO A 176 -13.78 24.38 -30.27
CA PRO A 176 -15.02 24.52 -31.02
C PRO A 176 -15.30 26.00 -31.22
N THR A 177 -15.46 26.42 -32.48
CA THR A 177 -15.74 27.81 -32.82
C THR A 177 -17.02 28.20 -32.09
N PRO A 178 -17.00 29.28 -31.28
CA PRO A 178 -18.22 29.76 -30.65
C PRO A 178 -19.30 29.92 -31.71
N PRO A 179 -20.53 29.45 -31.46
CA PRO A 179 -21.62 29.67 -32.40
C PRO A 179 -21.73 31.18 -32.65
N PRO A 180 -21.97 31.60 -33.90
CA PRO A 180 -22.05 33.01 -34.26
C PRO A 180 -23.04 33.72 -33.33
N ALA A 181 -22.59 34.82 -32.73
CA ALA A 181 -23.36 35.63 -31.82
C ALA A 181 -24.58 36.18 -32.57
N GLY A 182 -25.75 35.54 -32.42
CA GLY A 182 -26.95 35.95 -33.13
C GLY A 182 -28.23 35.14 -32.85
N VAL A 183 -28.14 33.92 -32.30
CA VAL A 183 -29.34 33.13 -31.98
C VAL A 183 -29.68 33.34 -30.51
N GLY A 184 -30.57 34.31 -30.25
CA GLY A 184 -31.07 34.61 -28.91
C GLY A 184 -31.84 33.43 -28.30
N PRO A 185 -31.70 33.17 -26.98
CA PRO A 185 -32.45 32.12 -26.31
C PRO A 185 -33.93 32.49 -26.20
N VAL A 186 -34.79 31.63 -26.71
CA VAL A 186 -36.25 31.70 -26.55
C VAL A 186 -36.59 31.59 -25.07
N SER A 187 -37.21 32.64 -24.52
CA SER A 187 -37.55 32.72 -23.09
C SER A 187 -38.73 31.81 -22.75
N SER A 188 -38.48 30.72 -22.02
CA SER A 188 -39.55 29.99 -21.32
C SER A 188 -39.74 30.54 -19.90
N ARG A 189 -40.88 31.21 -19.75
CA ARG A 189 -41.44 31.91 -18.60
C ARG A 189 -41.64 30.97 -17.40
N THR A 190 -40.97 31.22 -16.27
CA THR A 190 -41.25 30.53 -14.98
C THR A 190 -41.78 31.53 -13.97
N GLN A 191 -43.02 31.32 -13.51
CA GLN A 191 -43.77 32.21 -12.63
C GLN A 191 -43.26 32.16 -11.17
N ALA A 192 -43.02 33.34 -10.60
CA ALA A 192 -42.65 33.54 -9.20
C ALA A 192 -43.90 33.47 -8.30
N ARG A 193 -43.88 32.56 -7.31
CA ARG A 193 -44.93 32.43 -6.28
C ARG A 193 -44.46 33.15 -5.01
N LYS A 194 -45.05 34.31 -4.74
CA LYS A 194 -44.89 35.14 -3.52
C LYS A 194 -45.39 34.35 -2.29
N ARG A 195 -44.53 34.10 -1.29
CA ARG A 195 -44.94 33.62 0.04
C ARG A 195 -44.80 34.75 1.06
N ILE A 196 -45.92 35.05 1.71
CA ILE A 196 -46.10 36.06 2.77
C ILE A 196 -45.52 35.51 4.08
N SER A 197 -44.67 36.31 4.72
CA SER A 197 -44.07 36.04 6.03
C SER A 197 -45.00 36.47 7.17
N GLY A 198 -45.42 35.53 8.01
CA GLY A 198 -46.12 35.79 9.29
C GLY A 198 -45.18 35.65 10.50
N PRO A 199 -45.45 36.30 11.65
CA PRO A 199 -44.56 36.32 12.81
C PRO A 199 -44.64 35.02 13.63
N ARG A 200 -43.48 34.44 13.91
CA ARG A 200 -43.32 33.13 14.56
C ARG A 200 -43.29 33.28 16.09
N ARG A 201 -44.34 32.76 16.73
CA ARG A 201 -44.54 32.65 18.19
C ARG A 201 -43.50 31.66 18.76
N LYS A 202 -42.73 32.09 19.77
CA LYS A 202 -41.77 31.23 20.50
C LYS A 202 -42.53 30.36 21.51
N SER A 203 -42.45 29.04 21.40
CA SER A 203 -42.85 28.10 22.45
C SER A 203 -41.61 27.45 23.07
N ALA A 204 -41.45 27.65 24.37
CA ALA A 204 -40.44 27.02 25.20
C ALA A 204 -40.83 25.57 25.48
N THR A 205 -39.98 24.61 25.11
CA THR A 205 -40.13 23.20 25.49
C THR A 205 -38.98 22.79 26.40
N LYS A 206 -39.35 22.41 27.63
CA LYS A 206 -38.52 21.84 28.68
C LYS A 206 -37.73 20.62 28.17
N ARG A 207 -36.39 20.68 28.18
CA ARG A 207 -35.52 19.49 28.13
C ARG A 207 -35.51 18.84 29.50
N ARG A 208 -36.09 17.65 29.60
CA ARG A 208 -35.93 16.73 30.74
C ARG A 208 -34.52 16.14 30.72
N SER A 209 -33.82 16.22 31.85
CA SER A 209 -32.58 15.53 32.11
C SER A 209 -32.84 14.02 32.26
N ARG A 210 -32.23 13.20 31.39
CA ARG A 210 -32.15 11.75 31.59
C ARG A 210 -30.94 11.47 32.48
N LYS A 211 -31.21 11.00 33.70
CA LYS A 211 -30.22 10.34 34.56
C LYS A 211 -29.84 9.00 33.92
N VAL A 212 -28.57 8.82 33.61
CA VAL A 212 -27.98 7.52 33.26
C VAL A 212 -27.45 6.93 34.56
N SER A 213 -27.94 5.75 34.92
CA SER A 213 -27.44 4.97 36.06
C SER A 213 -26.25 4.12 35.59
N PRO A 214 -25.22 3.89 36.41
CA PRO A 214 -24.13 3.00 36.06
C PRO A 214 -24.59 1.55 36.28
N GLY A 215 -24.73 0.81 35.18
CA GLY A 215 -24.98 -0.63 35.22
C GLY A 215 -23.70 -1.38 35.56
N GLN A 216 -23.75 -2.14 36.66
CA GLN A 216 -22.81 -3.21 36.98
C GLN A 216 -22.93 -4.35 35.94
N GLY A 217 -21.78 -4.74 35.40
CA GLY A 217 -21.56 -5.95 34.60
C GLY A 217 -20.07 -5.94 34.25
N SER A 218 -19.31 -7.02 34.23
CA SER A 218 -19.62 -8.44 34.34
C SER A 218 -18.31 -9.13 34.75
N LEU A 219 -18.42 -10.18 35.56
CA LEU A 219 -17.33 -11.10 35.86
C LEU A 219 -16.79 -11.72 34.56
N PHE A 220 -15.51 -11.56 34.28
CA PHE A 220 -14.75 -12.54 33.51
C PHE A 220 -14.00 -13.44 34.48
N GLN A 221 -14.49 -14.67 34.60
CA GLN A 221 -13.73 -15.77 35.20
C GLN A 221 -12.58 -16.12 34.27
N GLN A 222 -11.35 -16.02 34.78
CA GLN A 222 -10.16 -16.54 34.13
C GLN A 222 -10.16 -18.07 34.26
N ALA A 223 -10.10 -18.76 33.13
CA ALA A 223 -9.79 -20.18 33.08
C ALA A 223 -8.26 -20.38 33.26
N PRO A 224 -7.81 -21.42 33.97
CA PRO A 224 -6.40 -21.64 34.25
C PRO A 224 -5.65 -22.12 33.01
N VAL A 225 -4.55 -21.41 32.70
CA VAL A 225 -3.55 -21.78 31.70
C VAL A 225 -2.85 -23.08 32.13
N ARG A 226 -3.03 -24.13 31.34
CA ARG A 226 -2.28 -25.39 31.43
C ARG A 226 -0.83 -25.12 31.04
N LYS A 227 0.09 -25.24 32.00
CA LYS A 227 1.53 -25.39 31.74
C LYS A 227 1.76 -26.67 30.93
N THR A 228 2.29 -26.53 29.73
CA THR A 228 2.89 -27.65 28.99
C THR A 228 4.39 -27.41 29.01
N GLU A 229 5.07 -28.18 29.87
CA GLU A 229 6.52 -28.34 29.83
C GLU A 229 6.83 -29.16 28.58
N SER A 230 7.59 -28.60 27.64
CA SER A 230 8.12 -29.35 26.50
C SER A 230 9.63 -29.44 26.64
N ALA A 231 10.07 -30.68 26.85
CA ALA A 231 11.45 -31.09 27.00
C ALA A 231 12.12 -31.17 25.63
N THR A 232 13.31 -30.56 25.54
CA THR A 232 14.27 -30.71 24.46
C THR A 232 14.85 -32.12 24.46
N ALA A 233 14.58 -32.90 23.41
CA ALA A 233 15.28 -34.13 23.11
C ALA A 233 15.81 -34.08 21.67
N ALA A 234 17.12 -34.28 21.56
CA ALA A 234 17.86 -34.41 20.31
C ALA A 234 17.41 -35.65 19.52
N ILE A 235 17.27 -35.52 18.20
CA ILE A 235 17.08 -36.64 17.29
C ILE A 235 18.16 -36.60 16.22
N ALA A 236 18.91 -37.70 16.17
CA ALA A 236 19.93 -37.99 15.18
C ALA A 236 19.32 -38.75 13.97
N VAL A 237 20.04 -38.59 12.85
CA VAL A 237 19.81 -39.02 11.47
C VAL A 237 19.59 -40.53 11.27
N ALA A 238 18.65 -40.89 10.39
CA ALA A 238 18.79 -42.01 9.44
C ALA A 238 17.77 -41.88 8.29
N ALA A 239 18.26 -41.77 7.06
CA ALA A 239 17.46 -41.73 5.83
C ALA A 239 17.54 -43.08 5.11
N GLU A 240 16.39 -43.62 4.68
CA GLU A 240 16.31 -44.64 3.63
C GLU A 240 15.32 -44.18 2.55
N ALA A 241 15.74 -44.36 1.30
CA ALA A 241 15.15 -43.82 0.10
C ALA A 241 14.07 -44.74 -0.50
N ILE A 242 13.00 -44.14 -1.01
CA ILE A 242 12.09 -44.77 -1.99
C ILE A 242 11.83 -43.75 -3.11
N SER A 243 12.22 -44.10 -4.33
CA SER A 243 12.05 -43.29 -5.54
C SER A 243 10.81 -43.73 -6.33
N VAL A 244 9.95 -42.77 -6.70
CA VAL A 244 8.95 -42.91 -7.77
C VAL A 244 9.02 -41.65 -8.64
N PRO A 245 9.00 -41.73 -9.99
CA PRO A 245 9.18 -40.58 -10.85
C PRO A 245 7.84 -39.93 -11.20
N GLN A 246 7.67 -38.65 -10.88
CA GLN A 246 6.61 -37.81 -11.44
C GLN A 246 7.13 -36.43 -11.84
N ASN A 247 6.57 -35.93 -12.93
CA ASN A 247 7.04 -34.86 -13.79
C ASN A 247 7.11 -33.49 -13.10
N ARG A 248 8.25 -32.81 -13.27
CA ARG A 248 8.51 -31.39 -12.99
C ARG A 248 7.94 -30.88 -11.66
N THR A 249 8.19 -31.63 -10.60
CA THR A 249 8.17 -31.12 -9.23
C THR A 249 9.37 -30.19 -9.04
N GLY A 250 9.14 -28.97 -8.54
CA GLY A 250 10.24 -28.14 -8.05
C GLY A 250 11.08 -28.98 -7.09
N THR A 251 12.39 -29.01 -7.28
CA THR A 251 13.28 -29.72 -6.36
C THR A 251 13.03 -29.17 -4.96
N PRO A 252 12.71 -30.00 -3.96
CA PRO A 252 12.54 -29.55 -2.58
C PRO A 252 13.76 -28.71 -2.23
N TYR A 253 13.54 -27.46 -1.83
CA TYR A 253 14.64 -26.63 -1.39
C TYR A 253 15.15 -27.20 -0.06
N ASP A 254 16.33 -27.82 -0.10
CA ASP A 254 17.02 -28.26 1.09
C ASP A 254 17.79 -27.06 1.66
N ARG A 255 17.37 -26.59 2.83
CA ARG A 255 18.01 -25.45 3.50
C ARG A 255 19.48 -25.75 3.76
N GLY A 256 20.35 -25.05 3.03
CA GLY A 256 21.79 -25.07 3.29
C GLY A 256 22.10 -24.46 4.65
N LEU A 257 23.06 -25.04 5.38
CA LEU A 257 23.58 -24.43 6.61
C LEU A 257 24.14 -23.04 6.30
N ALA A 258 23.89 -22.05 7.17
CA ALA A 258 24.48 -20.74 6.97
C ALA A 258 26.00 -20.84 6.95
N GLU A 259 26.63 -20.38 5.88
CA GLU A 259 28.08 -20.23 5.83
C GLU A 259 28.50 -18.97 6.61
N TYR A 260 29.66 -19.01 7.27
CA TYR A 260 30.20 -17.83 7.93
C TYR A 260 30.41 -16.68 6.93
N ALA A 261 30.04 -15.47 7.32
CA ALA A 261 30.44 -14.25 6.64
C ALA A 261 30.86 -13.19 7.68
N PRO A 262 32.07 -12.61 7.56
CA PRO A 262 32.48 -11.54 8.45
C PRO A 262 31.74 -10.24 8.13
N PRO A 263 31.43 -9.40 9.15
CA PRO A 263 30.92 -8.06 8.90
C PRO A 263 31.94 -7.23 8.11
N PRO A 264 31.49 -6.38 7.18
CA PRO A 264 32.41 -5.48 6.48
C PRO A 264 33.08 -4.55 7.51
N PRO A 265 34.34 -4.13 7.28
CA PRO A 265 35.03 -3.22 8.19
C PRO A 265 34.24 -1.92 8.29
N SER A 266 33.61 -1.68 9.44
CA SER A 266 32.84 -0.46 9.68
C SER A 266 33.76 0.74 9.62
N SER A 267 33.43 1.71 8.75
CA SER A 267 34.15 2.99 8.69
C SER A 267 33.97 3.81 9.98
N ALA A 268 32.95 3.49 10.78
CA ALA A 268 32.71 4.09 12.08
C ALA A 268 33.21 3.15 13.19
N VAL A 269 34.04 3.67 14.10
CA VAL A 269 34.35 3.00 15.36
C VAL A 269 33.08 2.96 16.20
N THR A 270 32.34 1.86 16.12
CA THR A 270 31.11 1.68 16.88
C THR A 270 31.49 1.42 18.33
N ARG A 271 31.26 2.41 19.20
CA ARG A 271 31.26 2.16 20.64
C ARG A 271 29.98 1.39 20.98
N PRO A 272 30.06 0.34 21.82
CA PRO A 272 28.87 -0.35 22.30
C PRO A 272 27.86 0.66 22.86
N LEU A 273 26.62 0.57 22.40
CA LEU A 273 25.59 1.47 22.87
C LEU A 273 25.20 1.14 24.30
N LEU A 274 25.13 2.18 25.13
CA LEU A 274 24.57 2.04 26.47
C LEU A 274 23.06 1.85 26.34
N LEU A 275 22.50 0.93 27.13
CA LEU A 275 21.06 0.65 27.20
C LEU A 275 20.23 1.94 27.35
N SER A 276 20.71 2.88 28.16
CA SER A 276 20.05 4.18 28.38
C SER A 276 19.99 5.03 27.10
N THR A 277 21.00 4.95 26.23
CA THR A 277 21.01 5.64 24.94
C THR A 277 19.96 5.03 24.01
N VAL A 278 19.83 3.70 23.95
CA VAL A 278 18.82 3.06 23.10
C VAL A 278 17.40 3.36 23.59
N ALA A 279 17.18 3.39 24.91
CA ALA A 279 15.90 3.77 25.49
C ALA A 279 15.50 5.23 25.14
N GLN A 280 16.45 6.18 25.23
CA GLN A 280 16.20 7.57 24.82
C GLN A 280 15.87 7.69 23.32
N LEU A 281 16.52 6.88 22.48
CA LEU A 281 16.21 6.84 21.05
C LEU A 281 14.82 6.28 20.79
N LEU A 282 14.40 5.25 21.54
CA LEU A 282 13.04 4.72 21.45
C LEU A 282 11.98 5.78 21.81
N GLU A 283 12.21 6.56 22.87
CA GLU A 283 11.28 7.63 23.23
C GLU A 283 11.17 8.72 22.15
N ALA A 284 12.27 8.99 21.43
CA ALA A 284 12.33 10.04 20.42
C ALA A 284 11.78 9.61 19.04
N GLU A 285 12.06 8.38 18.62
CA GLU A 285 11.82 7.89 17.25
C GLU A 285 10.97 6.61 17.19
N GLY A 286 10.68 6.00 18.33
CA GLY A 286 10.06 4.68 18.42
C GLY A 286 8.62 4.62 17.95
N PHE A 287 8.19 3.40 17.61
CA PHE A 287 6.81 3.13 17.22
C PHE A 287 5.89 3.11 18.46
N ALA A 288 4.74 3.78 18.38
CA ALA A 288 3.81 3.88 19.49
C ALA A 288 3.33 2.48 19.95
N GLY A 289 3.47 2.21 21.25
CA GLY A 289 3.04 0.94 21.86
C GLY A 289 4.14 -0.11 22.01
N VAL A 290 5.34 0.12 21.48
CA VAL A 290 6.50 -0.74 21.73
C VAL A 290 7.31 -0.17 22.89
N ASN A 291 7.45 -0.94 23.97
CA ASN A 291 8.17 -0.51 25.18
C ASN A 291 9.60 -1.05 25.25
N ASP A 292 9.93 -2.09 24.47
CA ASP A 292 11.26 -2.68 24.46
C ASP A 292 12.13 -2.04 23.36
N PRO A 293 13.26 -1.37 23.72
CA PRO A 293 14.18 -0.79 22.76
C PRO A 293 14.86 -1.81 21.84
N TYR A 294 14.84 -3.09 22.20
CA TYR A 294 15.45 -4.18 21.42
C TYR A 294 14.46 -5.03 20.64
N SER A 295 13.16 -4.69 20.68
CA SER A 295 12.21 -5.30 19.78
C SER A 295 12.64 -5.07 18.31
N ALA A 296 12.48 -6.10 17.48
CA ALA A 296 12.67 -6.00 16.03
C ALA A 296 11.81 -4.89 15.39
N TYR A 297 10.74 -4.50 16.07
CA TYR A 297 9.74 -3.52 15.60
C TYR A 297 9.80 -2.17 16.33
N ALA A 298 10.77 -1.99 17.23
CA ALA A 298 10.92 -0.79 18.05
C ALA A 298 10.92 0.51 17.23
N PHE A 299 11.47 0.48 16.01
CA PHE A 299 11.56 1.62 15.09
C PHE A 299 10.83 1.38 13.75
N GLY A 300 9.93 0.39 13.70
CA GLY A 300 9.23 0.00 12.46
C GLY A 300 10.16 -0.58 11.39
N GLY A 301 11.22 -1.28 11.79
CA GLY A 301 12.28 -1.84 10.93
C GLY A 301 13.69 -1.39 11.35
N PRO A 302 14.69 -1.49 10.47
CA PRO A 302 16.05 -1.04 10.77
C PRO A 302 16.09 0.47 10.94
N ARG A 303 16.86 0.95 11.93
CA ARG A 303 17.08 2.39 12.12
C ARG A 303 17.76 3.02 10.90
N ARG A 304 17.35 4.24 10.57
CA ARG A 304 17.88 5.00 9.41
C ARG A 304 18.99 5.96 9.78
N THR A 305 19.11 6.28 11.06
CA THR A 305 20.04 7.28 11.59
C THR A 305 20.90 6.64 12.67
N PRO A 306 22.18 7.03 12.79
CA PRO A 306 23.00 6.58 13.89
C PRO A 306 22.45 7.12 15.23
N PRO A 307 22.76 6.44 16.35
CA PRO A 307 23.63 5.27 16.40
C PRO A 307 22.89 3.94 16.20
N PHE A 308 23.40 3.07 15.33
CA PHE A 308 22.75 1.80 14.99
C PHE A 308 22.84 0.79 16.13
N ARG A 309 21.77 0.00 16.38
CA ARG A 309 21.81 -1.09 17.38
C ARG A 309 22.66 -2.25 16.87
N ASP A 310 23.23 -3.00 17.79
CA ASP A 310 23.88 -4.27 17.49
C ASP A 310 22.81 -5.34 17.23
N LEU A 311 22.90 -6.06 16.10
CA LEU A 311 21.87 -7.02 15.70
C LEU A 311 21.78 -8.20 16.68
N GLU A 312 22.84 -8.51 17.42
CA GLU A 312 22.81 -9.55 18.46
C GLU A 312 21.89 -9.19 19.63
N GLN A 313 21.64 -7.90 19.87
CA GLN A 313 20.82 -7.46 20.99
C GLN A 313 19.34 -7.41 20.59
N ILE A 314 19.02 -7.39 19.30
CA ILE A 314 17.65 -7.27 18.79
C ILE A 314 16.95 -8.64 18.91
N GLU A 315 15.70 -8.63 19.38
CA GLU A 315 14.86 -9.82 19.44
C GLU A 315 14.59 -10.39 18.03
N LEU A 316 14.37 -11.70 17.95
CA LEU A 316 13.96 -12.32 16.68
C LEU A 316 12.61 -11.74 16.22
N PRO A 317 12.44 -11.51 14.91
CA PRO A 317 11.18 -11.02 14.34
C PRO A 317 10.06 -12.06 14.50
N HIS A 318 8.81 -11.64 14.32
CA HIS A 318 7.66 -12.54 14.36
C HIS A 318 7.74 -13.56 13.22
N GLN A 319 7.34 -14.81 13.47
CA GLN A 319 7.42 -15.91 12.49
C GLN A 319 6.67 -15.64 11.17
N TRP A 320 5.62 -14.82 11.17
CA TRP A 320 4.88 -14.44 9.96
C TRP A 320 5.50 -13.27 9.18
N ASP A 321 6.52 -12.63 9.75
CA ASP A 321 7.23 -11.56 9.07
C ASP A 321 8.35 -12.17 8.23
N ILE A 322 8.10 -12.25 6.93
CA ILE A 322 9.06 -12.69 5.90
C ILE A 322 9.68 -11.51 5.15
N SER A 323 9.63 -10.30 5.72
CA SER A 323 10.27 -9.14 5.12
C SER A 323 11.80 -9.29 5.08
N GLY A 324 12.46 -8.58 4.16
CA GLY A 324 13.92 -8.58 4.09
C GLY A 324 14.61 -8.14 5.40
N TRP A 325 13.95 -7.31 6.21
CA TRP A 325 14.42 -6.97 7.56
C TRP A 325 14.44 -8.18 8.50
N ALA A 326 13.30 -8.88 8.58
CA ALA A 326 13.17 -10.06 9.42
C ALA A 326 14.16 -11.16 9.01
N GLU A 327 14.30 -11.38 7.71
CA GLU A 327 15.25 -12.34 7.18
C GLU A 327 16.71 -11.99 7.50
N ASN A 328 17.09 -10.71 7.43
CA ASN A 328 18.43 -10.28 7.79
C ASN A 328 18.72 -10.46 9.29
N LEU A 329 17.72 -10.26 10.16
CA LEU A 329 17.84 -10.54 11.60
C LEU A 329 18.02 -12.04 11.88
N ARG A 330 17.22 -12.91 11.26
CA ARG A 330 17.33 -14.36 11.42
C ARG A 330 18.69 -14.87 10.95
N TRP A 331 19.16 -14.37 9.81
CA TRP A 331 20.50 -14.70 9.32
C TRP A 331 21.59 -14.26 10.29
N ALA A 332 21.53 -13.01 10.79
CA ALA A 332 22.52 -12.51 11.76
C ALA A 332 22.49 -13.30 13.08
N PHE A 333 21.31 -13.72 13.52
CA PHE A 333 21.15 -14.61 14.67
C PHE A 333 21.82 -15.97 14.43
N GLU A 334 21.61 -16.57 13.26
CA GLU A 334 22.24 -17.84 12.89
C GLU A 334 23.77 -17.72 12.84
N GLN A 335 24.30 -16.62 12.27
CA GLN A 335 25.74 -16.34 12.31
C GLN A 335 26.30 -16.29 13.73
N ARG A 336 25.58 -15.63 14.65
CA ARG A 336 25.95 -15.57 16.06
C ARG A 336 25.95 -16.97 16.69
N VAL A 337 24.87 -17.73 16.51
CA VAL A 337 24.72 -19.04 17.16
C VAL A 337 25.78 -20.03 16.66
N LEU A 338 26.04 -20.05 15.36
CA LEU A 338 26.96 -21.02 14.76
C LEU A 338 28.43 -20.61 14.89
N PHE A 339 28.75 -19.32 14.74
CA PHE A 339 30.14 -18.88 14.53
C PHE A 339 30.74 -18.02 15.63
N ALA A 340 29.97 -17.47 16.59
CA ALA A 340 30.51 -16.51 17.56
C ALA A 340 31.66 -17.07 18.43
N LYS A 341 31.69 -18.38 18.69
CA LYS A 341 32.74 -19.01 19.48
C LYS A 341 34.10 -18.99 18.78
N GLU A 342 34.12 -19.24 17.48
CA GLU A 342 35.33 -19.31 16.66
C GLU A 342 35.66 -17.96 16.01
N ASN A 343 34.62 -17.16 15.74
CA ASN A 343 34.69 -15.89 15.04
C ASN A 343 33.92 -14.82 15.83
N PRO A 344 34.53 -14.18 16.84
CA PRO A 344 33.88 -13.14 17.66
C PRO A 344 33.35 -11.94 16.85
N GLU A 345 33.87 -11.71 15.64
CA GLU A 345 33.37 -10.70 14.72
C GLU A 345 31.90 -10.93 14.31
N ALA A 346 31.38 -12.16 14.42
CA ALA A 346 29.96 -12.46 14.17
C ALA A 346 29.00 -11.68 15.10
N LEU A 347 29.49 -11.13 16.22
CA LEU A 347 28.71 -10.32 17.15
C LEU A 347 28.63 -8.84 16.73
N LYS A 348 29.42 -8.41 15.74
CA LYS A 348 29.56 -6.99 15.37
C LYS A 348 28.63 -6.52 14.26
N TRP A 349 27.64 -7.33 13.87
CA TRP A 349 26.60 -6.90 12.95
C TRP A 349 25.74 -5.82 13.60
N THR A 350 25.33 -4.82 12.82
CA THR A 350 24.55 -3.66 13.30
C THR A 350 23.46 -3.31 12.31
N GLU A 351 22.53 -2.46 12.70
CA GLU A 351 21.46 -1.95 11.82
C GLU A 351 21.94 -0.97 10.73
N SER A 352 23.25 -0.73 10.61
CA SER A 352 23.75 0.22 9.62
C SER A 352 23.33 -0.19 8.20
N PRO A 353 22.97 0.77 7.31
CA PRO A 353 22.58 0.44 5.94
C PRO A 353 23.63 -0.41 5.19
N GLU A 354 24.91 -0.17 5.48
CA GLU A 354 26.04 -0.92 4.92
C GLU A 354 26.00 -2.40 5.34
N HIS A 355 25.79 -2.68 6.64
CA HIS A 355 25.64 -4.04 7.15
C HIS A 355 24.38 -4.71 6.59
N MET A 356 23.23 -4.03 6.60
CA MET A 356 21.97 -4.60 6.11
C MET A 356 22.04 -4.98 4.62
N ALA A 357 22.60 -4.10 3.78
CA ALA A 357 22.78 -4.37 2.35
C ALA A 357 23.81 -5.48 2.10
N TYR A 358 24.84 -5.59 2.94
CA TYR A 358 25.81 -6.67 2.86
C TYR A 358 25.16 -8.03 3.20
N ILE A 359 24.40 -8.10 4.30
CA ILE A 359 23.68 -9.32 4.71
C ILE A 359 22.74 -9.77 3.58
N GLU A 360 21.91 -8.86 3.06
CA GLU A 360 20.98 -9.17 1.97
C GLU A 360 21.70 -9.77 0.76
N ARG A 361 22.78 -9.13 0.30
CA ARG A 361 23.60 -9.64 -0.81
C ARG A 361 24.17 -11.03 -0.53
N VAL A 362 24.69 -11.28 0.67
CA VAL A 362 25.25 -12.59 1.03
C VAL A 362 24.15 -13.66 1.05
N ARG A 363 22.98 -13.35 1.61
CA ARG A 363 21.83 -14.28 1.62
C ARG A 363 21.40 -14.61 0.20
N THR A 364 21.24 -13.61 -0.67
CA THR A 364 20.85 -13.82 -2.07
C THR A 364 21.90 -14.63 -2.83
N GLN A 365 23.19 -14.33 -2.68
CA GLN A 365 24.27 -15.05 -3.37
C GLN A 365 24.41 -16.52 -2.96
N ARG A 366 24.11 -16.80 -1.69
CA ARG A 366 24.16 -18.16 -1.12
C ARG A 366 22.81 -18.87 -1.13
N GLU A 367 21.82 -18.24 -1.76
CA GLU A 367 20.43 -18.70 -1.80
C GLU A 367 19.88 -19.05 -0.40
N TRP A 368 20.35 -18.38 0.66
CA TRP A 368 19.92 -18.65 2.03
C TRP A 368 18.51 -18.08 2.27
N ALA A 369 17.64 -18.89 2.87
CA ALA A 369 16.31 -18.52 3.33
C ALA A 369 16.07 -19.05 4.75
N SER A 370 15.27 -18.34 5.55
CA SER A 370 14.79 -18.85 6.84
C SER A 370 13.75 -19.96 6.68
N ASP A 371 13.54 -20.76 7.72
CA ASP A 371 12.47 -21.77 7.74
C ASP A 371 11.10 -21.10 7.57
N GLU A 372 10.89 -19.92 8.15
CA GLU A 372 9.63 -19.21 8.07
C GLU A 372 9.28 -18.75 6.65
N LEU A 373 10.27 -18.33 5.86
CA LEU A 373 10.07 -18.00 4.45
C LEU A 373 9.72 -19.27 3.65
N LEU A 374 10.43 -20.38 3.88
CA LEU A 374 10.18 -21.65 3.18
C LEU A 374 8.81 -22.23 3.51
N GLU A 375 8.39 -22.18 4.77
CA GLU A 375 7.06 -22.60 5.20
C GLU A 375 5.95 -21.76 4.58
N GLN A 376 6.18 -20.47 4.34
CA GLN A 376 5.19 -19.60 3.71
C GLN A 376 5.08 -19.91 2.22
N VAL A 377 6.21 -20.05 1.51
CA VAL A 377 6.21 -20.42 0.08
C VAL A 377 5.54 -21.77 -0.13
N ALA A 378 5.81 -22.76 0.72
CA ALA A 378 5.21 -24.09 0.64
C ALA A 378 3.70 -24.12 0.94
N LYS A 379 3.12 -23.07 1.55
CA LYS A 379 1.67 -22.94 1.79
C LYS A 379 0.95 -22.25 0.64
N ASP A 380 1.68 -21.49 -0.16
CA ASP A 380 1.14 -20.71 -1.28
C ASP A 380 1.13 -21.54 -2.59
N ASP A 381 1.91 -22.63 -2.65
CA ASP A 381 1.86 -23.71 -3.66
C ASP A 381 0.72 -24.72 -3.37
#